data_AF-A0A7K8A4R3-F1
#
_entry.id   AF-A0A7K8A4R3-F1
#
_cell.length_a   1.000
_cell.length_b   1.000
_cell.length_c   1.000
_cell.angle_alpha   90.00
_cell.angle_beta   90.00
_cell.angle_gamma   90.00
#
_symmetry.space_group_name_H-M   'P 1'
#
loop_
_entity.id
_entity.type
_entity.pdbx_description
1 polymer ?
#
loop_
_entity_poly.entity_id
_entity_poly.type
_entity_poly.pdbx_seq_one_letter_code
_entity_poly.pdbx_strand_id
1 'polypeptide(L)'
;MASQEEKQAQPFTDIFDEDEAERSFLLSKPTCLIVFGKPGSGKKTLARKLAQRWESIFIEASEVIQTNIEQGTEYGLKCQELLCQGQSLPEELVTEMILQKIESPEVAHFGYVLAGFPSLSEEYMTVPQQIEKIMNLKLKPDILINIKCPDYELCQRISGQRQNPDSGEIYQRSQWDPKVTDKRKKEKDQDEEEDEEDEEQEEEEEEEEGEEETARGPRKKLEYFQLVQRPEDFLENAEKRIGIYKDIMLPPIEELLTDQDCRYLIEVDGNQQPDRVFEVNKNYTCSYCYFNEQDELFRALSSYKLMAPRYRWRRSRWGQVCPVALKEGDIVMGNPEFAVSFLGKMYVLSSQEALKKFMLNPRPYLLPPMPVSPCKVFVFGPPFSGRTTISNVIAHNYRGEV
;
A
#
# COMPACT_ATOMS: atom_id res chain seq x y z
N MET A 1 -2.35 61.75 -7.40
CA MET A 1 -1.05 61.15 -7.74
C MET A 1 -1.20 59.65 -7.55
N ALA A 2 -1.29 58.90 -8.65
CA ALA A 2 -1.46 57.45 -8.63
C ALA A 2 -0.09 56.82 -8.32
N SER A 3 -0.01 55.99 -7.27
CA SER A 3 1.16 55.16 -6.99
C SER A 3 1.28 54.09 -8.06
N GLN A 4 2.42 54.05 -8.74
CA GLN A 4 2.78 52.98 -9.64
C GLN A 4 2.95 51.69 -8.82
N GLU A 5 2.07 50.72 -9.02
CA GLU A 5 2.31 49.35 -8.60
C GLU A 5 3.43 48.77 -9.48
N GLU A 6 4.59 48.54 -8.88
CA GLU A 6 5.68 47.78 -9.49
C GLU A 6 5.18 46.35 -9.78
N LYS A 7 4.90 46.07 -11.04
CA LYS A 7 4.77 44.70 -11.54
C LYS A 7 6.12 44.01 -11.37
N GLN A 8 6.32 43.28 -10.28
CA GLN A 8 7.34 42.25 -10.22
C GLN A 8 7.05 41.27 -11.36
N ALA A 9 7.90 41.29 -12.39
CA ALA A 9 7.92 40.28 -13.42
C ALA A 9 8.34 38.97 -12.74
N GLN A 10 7.36 38.14 -12.40
CA GLN A 10 7.64 36.74 -12.11
C GLN A 10 8.29 36.17 -13.37
N PRO A 11 9.56 35.70 -13.32
CA PRO A 11 10.17 35.09 -14.48
C PRO A 11 9.30 33.90 -14.90
N PHE A 12 9.11 33.76 -16.22
CA PHE A 12 8.41 32.63 -16.79
C PHE A 12 9.23 31.36 -16.51
N THR A 13 8.97 30.72 -15.37
CA THR A 13 9.41 29.36 -15.08
C THR A 13 8.39 28.41 -15.70
N ASP A 14 8.84 27.60 -16.66
CA ASP A 14 8.03 26.53 -17.20
C ASP A 14 7.79 25.50 -16.08
N ILE A 15 6.54 25.38 -15.64
CA ILE A 15 6.10 24.50 -14.55
C ILE A 15 6.15 23.00 -14.98
N PHE A 16 6.62 22.73 -16.20
CA PHE A 16 6.76 21.41 -16.82
C PHE A 16 8.21 21.13 -17.27
N ASP A 17 9.21 21.73 -16.62
CA ASP A 17 10.59 21.28 -16.81
C ASP A 17 10.70 19.82 -16.31
N GLU A 18 10.97 18.90 -17.23
CA GLU A 18 11.10 17.46 -16.93
C GLU A 18 12.24 17.24 -15.93
N ASP A 19 13.30 18.03 -16.01
CA ASP A 19 14.44 17.97 -15.08
C ASP A 19 14.02 18.42 -13.68
N GLU A 20 13.19 19.46 -13.56
CA GLU A 20 12.69 19.93 -12.27
C GLU A 20 11.64 18.98 -11.68
N ALA A 21 10.81 18.37 -12.51
CA ALA A 21 9.87 17.34 -12.10
C ALA A 21 10.59 16.06 -11.63
N GLU A 22 11.60 15.60 -12.37
CA GLU A 22 12.44 14.46 -12.01
C GLU A 22 13.23 14.77 -10.74
N ARG A 23 13.82 15.95 -10.62
CA ARG A 23 14.48 16.40 -9.39
C ARG A 23 13.51 16.45 -8.21
N SER A 24 12.27 16.91 -8.40
CA SER A 24 11.24 16.89 -7.35
C SER A 24 10.86 15.48 -6.91
N PHE A 25 10.85 14.52 -7.85
CA PHE A 25 10.57 13.12 -7.58
C PHE A 25 11.75 12.45 -6.86
N LEU A 26 12.98 12.68 -7.31
CA LEU A 26 14.19 12.15 -6.66
C LEU A 26 14.40 12.71 -5.26
N LEU A 27 13.93 13.93 -4.99
CA LEU A 27 13.94 14.55 -3.66
C LEU A 27 12.67 14.24 -2.84
N SER A 28 11.70 13.55 -3.43
CA SER A 28 10.49 13.16 -2.70
C SER A 28 10.83 12.04 -1.72
N LYS A 29 10.15 12.09 -0.56
CA LYS A 29 10.31 11.08 0.47
C LYS A 29 9.83 9.72 -0.06
N PRO A 30 10.57 8.62 0.17
CA PRO A 30 10.12 7.29 -0.23
C PRO A 30 8.95 6.82 0.64
N THR A 31 8.16 5.89 0.11
CA THR A 31 6.97 5.37 0.82
C THR A 31 7.36 4.49 2.00
N CYS A 32 6.82 4.79 3.17
CA CYS A 32 7.09 4.06 4.41
C CYS A 32 5.81 3.44 4.96
N LEU A 33 5.82 2.14 5.26
CA LEU A 33 4.65 1.40 5.74
C LEU A 33 4.89 0.71 7.07
N ILE A 34 3.81 0.55 7.82
CA ILE A 34 3.79 -0.26 9.04
C ILE A 34 2.64 -1.25 8.96
N VAL A 35 2.93 -2.51 9.29
CA VAL A 35 1.94 -3.59 9.30
C VAL A 35 1.65 -4.03 10.73
N PHE A 36 0.46 -3.67 11.20
CA PHE A 36 -0.12 -4.13 12.45
C PHE A 36 -0.96 -5.39 12.26
N GLY A 37 -1.05 -6.18 13.32
CA GLY A 37 -1.86 -7.38 13.32
C GLY A 37 -1.52 -8.32 14.48
N LYS A 38 -2.57 -8.97 14.98
CA LYS A 38 -2.48 -9.97 16.05
C LYS A 38 -1.46 -11.07 15.69
N PRO A 39 -0.85 -11.75 16.68
CA PRO A 39 0.01 -12.91 16.42
C PRO A 39 -0.71 -13.95 15.55
N GLY A 40 0.00 -14.54 14.58
CA GLY A 40 -0.60 -15.54 13.66
C GLY A 40 -1.37 -14.96 12.46
N SER A 41 -1.54 -13.64 12.36
CA SER A 41 -2.28 -12.98 11.26
C SER A 41 -1.58 -13.00 9.90
N GLY A 42 -0.31 -13.42 9.82
CA GLY A 42 0.46 -13.40 8.59
C GLY A 42 1.13 -12.06 8.27
N LYS A 43 1.20 -11.12 9.23
CA LYS A 43 1.85 -9.80 9.07
C LYS A 43 3.23 -9.85 8.42
N LYS A 44 4.09 -10.79 8.84
CA LYS A 44 5.44 -10.97 8.30
C LYS A 44 5.41 -11.31 6.81
N THR A 45 4.56 -12.26 6.43
CA THR A 45 4.40 -12.69 5.04
C THR A 45 3.86 -11.55 4.17
N LEU A 46 2.87 -10.81 4.66
CA LEU A 46 2.31 -9.66 3.93
C LEU A 46 3.37 -8.55 3.76
N ALA A 47 4.06 -8.19 4.84
CA ALA A 47 5.07 -7.15 4.84
C ALA A 47 6.24 -7.48 3.91
N ARG A 48 6.71 -8.73 3.89
CA ARG A 48 7.75 -9.19 2.96
C ARG A 48 7.31 -9.09 1.50
N LYS A 49 6.09 -9.54 1.19
CA LYS A 49 5.54 -9.44 -0.17
C LYS A 49 5.38 -7.96 -0.60
N LEU A 50 4.95 -7.09 0.31
CA LEU A 50 4.85 -5.64 0.07
C LEU A 50 6.23 -5.03 -0.23
N ALA A 51 7.22 -5.33 0.61
CA ALA A 51 8.59 -4.85 0.44
C ALA A 51 9.18 -5.27 -0.92
N GLN A 52 9.01 -6.54 -1.30
CA GLN A 52 9.45 -7.05 -2.62
C GLN A 52 8.74 -6.33 -3.77
N ARG A 53 7.42 -6.11 -3.66
CA ARG A 53 6.63 -5.53 -4.74
C ARG A 53 6.90 -4.04 -4.95
N TRP A 54 7.22 -3.33 -3.87
CA TRP A 54 7.45 -1.88 -3.85
C TRP A 54 8.94 -1.52 -3.85
N GLU A 55 9.83 -2.52 -3.94
CA GLU A 55 11.28 -2.35 -3.90
C GLU A 55 11.73 -1.56 -2.65
N SER A 56 11.02 -1.78 -1.53
CA SER A 56 11.29 -1.15 -0.24
C SER A 56 12.03 -2.12 0.68
N ILE A 57 12.69 -1.59 1.70
CA ILE A 57 13.43 -2.42 2.66
C ILE A 57 12.45 -3.06 3.65
N PHE A 58 12.44 -4.39 3.74
CA PHE A 58 11.70 -5.09 4.78
C PHE A 58 12.46 -4.96 6.11
N ILE A 59 11.75 -4.58 7.18
CA ILE A 59 12.33 -4.43 8.51
C ILE A 59 11.51 -5.24 9.51
N GLU A 60 12.14 -6.24 10.09
CA GLU A 60 11.64 -7.05 11.20
C GLU A 60 12.80 -7.42 12.14
N ALA A 61 12.52 -7.52 13.44
CA ALA A 61 13.52 -7.86 14.46
C ALA A 61 14.42 -9.04 14.07
N SER A 62 13.86 -10.17 13.63
CA SER A 62 14.65 -11.36 13.29
C SER A 62 15.64 -11.12 12.15
N GLU A 63 15.23 -10.38 11.11
CA GLU A 63 16.07 -10.13 9.93
C GLU A 63 17.16 -9.11 10.24
N VAL A 64 16.83 -8.08 11.02
CA VAL A 64 17.79 -7.09 11.50
C VAL A 64 18.85 -7.77 12.37
N ILE A 65 18.44 -8.65 13.30
CA ILE A 65 19.37 -9.42 14.15
C ILE A 65 20.29 -10.28 13.28
N GLN A 66 19.72 -11.06 12.37
CA GLN A 66 20.49 -11.96 11.51
C GLN A 66 21.49 -11.19 10.63
N THR A 67 21.05 -10.11 9.99
CA THR A 67 21.91 -9.25 9.16
C THR A 67 23.07 -8.68 9.96
N ASN A 68 22.83 -8.23 11.20
CA ASN A 68 23.88 -7.70 12.07
C ASN A 68 24.90 -8.78 12.48
N ILE A 69 24.44 -10.01 12.75
CA ILE A 69 25.31 -11.15 13.06
C ILE A 69 26.17 -11.49 11.84
N GLU A 70 25.58 -11.60 10.65
CA GLU A 70 26.28 -11.93 9.40
C GLU A 70 27.32 -10.87 9.02
N GLN A 71 27.01 -9.59 9.26
CA GLN A 71 27.93 -8.47 9.01
C GLN A 71 29.00 -8.29 10.10
N GLY A 72 28.89 -9.01 11.23
CA GLY A 72 29.83 -8.90 12.35
C GLY A 72 29.83 -7.52 13.01
N THR A 73 28.69 -6.83 13.09
CA THR A 73 28.59 -5.53 13.76
C THR A 73 28.76 -5.68 15.28
N GLU A 74 29.04 -4.59 16.01
CA GLU A 74 29.15 -4.65 17.47
C GLU A 74 27.87 -5.21 18.12
N TYR A 75 26.71 -4.81 17.62
CA TYR A 75 25.42 -5.35 18.04
C TYR A 75 25.27 -6.83 17.68
N GLY A 76 25.66 -7.22 16.46
CA GLY A 76 25.64 -8.61 16.00
C GLY A 76 26.49 -9.55 16.85
N LEU A 77 27.71 -9.14 17.21
CA LEU A 77 28.60 -9.91 18.08
C LEU A 77 28.01 -10.10 19.48
N LYS A 78 27.43 -9.05 20.08
CA LYS A 78 26.72 -9.15 21.37
C LYS A 78 25.52 -10.09 21.28
N CYS A 79 24.72 -9.99 20.22
CA CYS A 79 23.60 -10.90 19.97
C CYS A 79 24.08 -12.35 19.87
N GLN A 80 25.14 -12.60 19.10
CA GLN A 80 25.70 -13.93 18.92
C GLN A 80 26.21 -14.51 20.25
N GLU A 81 26.91 -13.73 21.07
CA GLU A 81 27.38 -14.15 22.38
C GLU A 81 26.23 -14.56 23.30
N LEU A 82 25.19 -13.73 23.43
CA LEU A 82 24.02 -14.01 24.27
C LEU A 82 23.26 -15.25 23.79
N LEU A 83 23.05 -15.39 22.48
CA LEU A 83 22.35 -16.53 21.89
C LEU A 83 23.14 -17.83 22.08
N CYS A 84 24.47 -17.81 21.91
CA CYS A 84 25.33 -18.98 22.15
C CYS A 84 25.32 -19.42 23.62
N GLN A 85 25.06 -18.51 24.56
CA GLN A 85 24.88 -18.80 25.99
C GLN A 85 23.46 -19.29 26.32
N GLY A 86 22.54 -19.31 25.35
CA GLY A 86 21.13 -19.68 25.56
C GLY A 86 20.31 -18.61 26.25
N GLN A 87 20.76 -17.35 26.24
CA GLN A 87 20.06 -16.22 26.84
C GLN A 87 19.12 -15.55 25.83
N SER A 88 18.06 -14.91 26.33
CA SER A 88 17.18 -14.05 25.53
C SER A 88 17.86 -12.72 25.21
N LEU A 89 17.61 -12.18 24.02
CA LEU A 89 18.12 -10.86 23.64
C LEU A 89 17.35 -9.75 24.39
N PRO A 90 18.05 -8.78 25.01
CA PRO A 90 17.40 -7.62 25.63
C PRO A 90 16.55 -6.83 24.62
N GLU A 91 15.36 -6.40 25.04
CA GLU A 91 14.45 -5.61 24.19
C GLU A 91 15.07 -4.29 23.73
N GLU A 92 15.84 -3.63 24.61
CA GLU A 92 16.61 -2.41 24.30
C GLU A 92 17.53 -2.62 23.10
N LEU A 93 18.32 -3.70 23.12
CA LEU A 93 19.27 -4.05 22.07
C LEU A 93 18.58 -4.23 20.72
N VAL A 94 17.46 -4.95 20.71
CA VAL A 94 16.67 -5.20 19.49
C VAL A 94 16.05 -3.90 18.96
N THR A 95 15.52 -3.08 19.86
CA THR A 95 14.90 -1.79 19.51
C THR A 95 15.92 -0.84 18.88
N GLU A 96 17.13 -0.73 19.45
CA GLU A 96 18.21 0.08 18.90
C GLU A 96 18.62 -0.36 17.50
N MET A 97 18.79 -1.68 17.27
CA MET A 97 19.13 -2.19 15.94
C MET A 97 18.05 -1.89 14.91
N ILE A 98 16.76 -2.02 15.27
CA ILE A 98 15.64 -1.68 14.36
C ILE A 98 15.69 -0.19 14.00
N LEU A 99 15.85 0.69 14.99
CA LEU A 99 15.92 2.13 14.76
C LEU A 99 17.13 2.50 13.89
N GLN A 100 18.29 1.88 14.14
CA GLN A 100 19.48 2.09 13.32
C GLN A 100 19.26 1.63 11.87
N LYS A 101 18.57 0.50 11.65
CA LYS A 101 18.24 0.05 10.29
C LYS A 101 17.27 1.01 9.60
N ILE A 102 16.28 1.55 10.31
CA ILE A 102 15.35 2.56 9.77
C ILE A 102 16.10 3.85 9.36
N GLU A 103 17.14 4.24 10.11
CA GLU A 103 17.96 5.42 9.79
C GLU A 103 19.04 5.17 8.72
N SER A 104 19.11 3.95 8.17
CA SER A 104 20.11 3.59 7.15
C SER A 104 19.90 4.35 5.82
N PRO A 105 20.98 4.58 5.05
CA PRO A 105 20.88 5.28 3.77
C PRO A 105 20.03 4.51 2.74
N GLU A 106 19.98 3.18 2.82
CA GLU A 106 19.13 2.34 1.98
C GLU A 106 17.65 2.66 2.21
N VAL A 107 17.23 2.75 3.47
CA VAL A 107 15.85 3.11 3.84
C VAL A 107 15.52 4.55 3.47
N ALA A 108 16.50 5.45 3.56
CA ALA A 108 16.33 6.83 3.10
C ALA A 108 16.08 6.94 1.59
N HIS A 109 16.52 5.96 0.80
CA HIS A 109 16.34 5.94 -0.66
C HIS A 109 15.10 5.14 -1.09
N PHE A 110 14.91 3.94 -0.54
CA PHE A 110 13.89 2.98 -0.96
C PHE A 110 12.64 2.95 -0.07
N GLY A 111 12.69 3.59 1.09
CA GLY A 111 11.65 3.48 2.12
C GLY A 111 11.70 2.14 2.84
N TYR A 112 10.69 1.89 3.67
CA TYR A 112 10.65 0.67 4.48
C TYR A 112 9.24 0.10 4.63
N VAL A 113 9.17 -1.20 4.89
CA VAL A 113 7.98 -1.89 5.39
C VAL A 113 8.32 -2.50 6.74
N LEU A 114 7.81 -1.91 7.82
CA LEU A 114 8.07 -2.33 9.18
C LEU A 114 7.01 -3.33 9.64
N ALA A 115 7.46 -4.48 10.13
CA ALA A 115 6.60 -5.47 10.78
C ALA A 115 7.18 -5.91 12.12
N GLY A 116 6.29 -6.16 13.09
CA GLY A 116 6.69 -6.70 14.40
C GLY A 116 7.21 -5.66 15.39
N PHE A 117 7.20 -4.37 15.05
CA PHE A 117 7.42 -3.26 15.97
C PHE A 117 6.25 -2.27 15.87
N PRO A 118 5.61 -1.84 16.99
CA PRO A 118 5.97 -2.08 18.40
C PRO A 118 5.90 -3.57 18.80
N SER A 119 6.69 -3.96 19.79
CA SER A 119 6.71 -5.31 20.36
C SER A 119 5.72 -5.45 21.51
N LEU A 120 5.27 -6.69 21.75
CA LEU A 120 4.34 -6.98 22.85
C LEU A 120 5.01 -6.91 24.23
N SER A 121 6.33 -7.03 24.26
CA SER A 121 7.12 -6.83 25.48
C SER A 121 7.12 -5.34 25.83
N GLU A 122 7.01 -5.06 27.13
CA GLU A 122 7.14 -3.73 27.73
C GLU A 122 8.24 -3.72 28.81
N GLU A 123 9.24 -4.62 28.70
CA GLU A 123 10.36 -4.71 29.65
C GLU A 123 11.28 -3.49 29.56
N TYR A 124 11.41 -2.93 28.35
CA TYR A 124 12.20 -1.73 28.10
C TYR A 124 11.33 -0.48 27.93
N MET A 125 10.30 -0.53 27.09
CA MET A 125 9.50 0.62 26.70
C MET A 125 8.03 0.24 26.58
N THR A 126 7.10 1.07 27.06
CA THR A 126 5.68 0.78 26.93
C THR A 126 5.23 0.88 25.47
N VAL A 127 4.15 0.18 25.10
CA VAL A 127 3.64 0.20 23.72
C VAL A 127 3.35 1.63 23.23
N PRO A 128 2.72 2.54 24.02
CA PRO A 128 2.52 3.93 23.62
C PRO A 128 3.84 4.68 23.34
N GLN A 129 4.88 4.46 24.15
CA GLN A 129 6.19 5.08 23.94
C GLN A 129 6.86 4.55 22.68
N GLN A 130 6.72 3.25 22.38
CA GLN A 130 7.22 2.65 21.15
C GLN A 130 6.52 3.27 19.92
N ILE A 131 5.20 3.43 19.98
CA ILE A 131 4.41 4.09 18.92
C ILE A 131 4.83 5.54 18.74
N GLU A 132 5.00 6.30 19.84
CA GLU A 132 5.48 7.68 19.79
C GLU A 132 6.84 7.77 19.09
N LYS A 133 7.75 6.84 19.42
CA LYS A 133 9.09 6.78 18.81
C LYS A 133 9.02 6.53 17.31
N ILE A 134 8.15 5.62 16.87
CA ILE A 134 7.89 5.33 15.46
C ILE A 134 7.32 6.55 14.74
N MET A 135 6.34 7.24 15.34
CA MET A 135 5.67 8.39 14.71
C MET A 135 6.56 9.63 14.63
N ASN A 136 7.60 9.69 15.46
CA ASN A 136 8.59 10.76 15.49
C ASN A 136 9.88 10.46 14.71
N LEU A 137 9.92 9.38 13.94
CA LEU A 137 11.03 9.09 13.02
C LEU A 137 11.21 10.20 11.98
N LYS A 138 12.45 10.41 11.52
CA LYS A 138 12.75 11.32 10.40
C LYS A 138 11.93 10.95 9.16
N LEU A 139 11.87 9.66 8.87
CA LEU A 139 10.99 9.07 7.87
C LEU A 139 9.76 8.53 8.58
N LYS A 140 8.76 9.38 8.73
CA LYS A 140 7.47 8.99 9.34
C LYS A 140 6.80 7.90 8.50
N PRO A 141 6.02 6.99 9.09
CA PRO A 141 5.18 6.09 8.30
C PRO A 141 4.13 6.88 7.51
N ASP A 142 3.96 6.55 6.23
CA ASP A 142 2.94 7.14 5.37
C ASP A 142 1.66 6.31 5.34
N ILE A 143 1.77 4.99 5.51
CA ILE A 143 0.63 4.07 5.43
C ILE A 143 0.67 3.09 6.60
N LEU A 144 -0.46 2.96 7.28
CA LEU A 144 -0.69 1.99 8.34
C LEU A 144 -1.59 0.89 7.80
N ILE A 145 -1.15 -0.36 7.90
CA ILE A 145 -1.89 -1.54 7.46
C ILE A 145 -2.30 -2.31 8.71
N ASN A 146 -3.59 -2.52 8.92
CA ASN A 146 -4.11 -3.29 10.04
C ASN A 146 -4.77 -4.59 9.55
N ILE A 147 -4.20 -5.74 9.92
CA ILE A 147 -4.75 -7.05 9.58
C ILE A 147 -5.77 -7.48 10.65
N LYS A 148 -7.04 -7.50 10.26
CA LYS A 148 -8.15 -7.98 11.10
C LYS A 148 -8.37 -9.46 10.86
N CYS A 149 -8.37 -10.24 11.94
CA CYS A 149 -8.66 -11.67 11.88
C CYS A 149 -9.31 -12.10 13.22
N PRO A 150 -10.34 -12.98 13.20
CA PRO A 150 -10.96 -13.51 14.41
C PRO A 150 -9.98 -14.32 15.26
N ASP A 151 -10.09 -14.20 16.58
CA ASP A 151 -9.17 -14.85 17.54
C ASP A 151 -9.16 -16.38 17.37
N TYR A 152 -10.33 -16.98 17.15
CA TYR A 152 -10.48 -18.42 16.93
C TYR A 152 -9.65 -18.93 15.75
N GLU A 153 -9.67 -18.21 14.62
CA GLU A 153 -8.88 -18.58 13.45
C GLU A 153 -7.38 -18.43 13.69
N LEU A 154 -6.97 -17.37 14.39
CA LEU A 154 -5.57 -17.15 14.75
C LEU A 154 -5.04 -18.27 15.65
N CYS A 155 -5.82 -18.67 16.66
CA CYS A 155 -5.50 -19.80 17.53
C CYS A 155 -5.35 -21.10 16.74
N GLN A 156 -6.26 -21.38 15.80
CA GLN A 156 -6.16 -22.56 14.93
C GLN A 156 -4.94 -22.51 14.01
N ARG A 157 -4.64 -21.33 13.44
CA ARG A 157 -3.47 -21.15 12.58
C ARG A 157 -2.20 -21.41 13.36
N ILE A 158 -2.01 -20.75 14.51
CA ILE A 158 -0.81 -20.90 15.37
C ILE A 158 -0.66 -22.35 15.83
N SER A 159 -1.72 -22.98 16.33
CA SER A 159 -1.66 -24.37 16.82
C SER A 159 -1.43 -25.41 15.73
N GLY A 160 -1.78 -25.07 14.48
CA GLY A 160 -1.49 -25.86 13.30
C GLY A 160 -0.05 -25.73 12.78
N GLN A 161 0.78 -24.84 13.31
CA GLN A 161 2.15 -24.62 12.81
C GLN A 161 3.12 -25.65 13.36
N ARG A 162 4.11 -26.00 12.55
CA ARG A 162 5.26 -26.79 12.98
C ARG A 162 6.54 -26.16 12.47
N GLN A 163 7.63 -26.31 13.21
CA GLN A 163 8.93 -25.79 12.85
C GLN A 163 9.87 -26.92 12.46
N ASN A 164 10.67 -26.73 11.41
CA ASN A 164 11.83 -27.57 11.16
C ASN A 164 12.94 -27.18 12.14
N PRO A 165 13.45 -28.10 12.99
CA PRO A 165 14.46 -27.79 13.99
C PRO A 165 15.81 -27.37 13.39
N ASP A 166 16.14 -27.82 12.19
CA ASP A 166 17.44 -27.55 11.55
C ASP A 166 17.42 -26.20 10.80
N SER A 167 16.36 -25.93 10.03
CA SER A 167 16.25 -24.69 9.23
C SER A 167 15.53 -23.56 9.97
N GLY A 168 14.78 -23.86 11.03
CA GLY A 168 13.92 -22.91 11.72
C GLY A 168 12.67 -22.51 10.95
N GLU A 169 12.44 -23.07 9.76
CA GLU A 169 11.29 -22.74 8.91
C GLU A 169 9.97 -23.23 9.51
N ILE A 170 8.92 -22.42 9.32
CA ILE A 170 7.58 -22.69 9.87
C ILE A 170 6.66 -23.16 8.75
N TYR A 171 6.02 -24.31 8.98
CA TYR A 171 5.09 -24.98 8.09
C TYR A 171 3.67 -24.90 8.65
N GLN A 172 2.71 -24.47 7.83
CA GLN A 172 1.29 -24.47 8.20
C GLN A 172 0.69 -25.87 8.11
N ARG A 173 -0.42 -26.11 8.83
CA ARG A 173 -1.13 -27.40 8.81
C ARG A 173 -1.44 -27.91 7.40
N SER A 174 -1.78 -27.02 6.48
CA SER A 174 -2.05 -27.34 5.08
C SER A 174 -0.85 -27.89 4.30
N GLN A 175 0.37 -27.63 4.78
CA GLN A 175 1.62 -28.04 4.12
C GLN A 175 2.18 -29.35 4.69
N TRP A 176 1.84 -29.71 5.93
CA TRP A 176 2.43 -30.89 6.59
C TRP A 176 1.43 -31.98 7.01
N ASP A 177 0.15 -31.66 7.23
CA ASP A 177 -0.84 -32.66 7.68
C ASP A 177 -1.23 -33.56 6.49
N PRO A 178 -0.88 -34.86 6.49
CA PRO A 178 -1.14 -35.76 5.36
C PRO A 178 -2.63 -35.85 5.02
N LYS A 179 -3.51 -35.73 6.04
CA LYS A 179 -4.97 -35.79 5.84
C LYS A 179 -5.51 -34.59 5.07
N VAL A 180 -4.79 -33.47 5.12
CA VAL A 180 -5.15 -32.23 4.41
C VAL A 180 -4.47 -32.20 3.05
N THR A 181 -3.20 -32.61 2.96
CA THR A 181 -2.47 -32.65 1.68
C THR A 181 -3.07 -33.67 0.72
N ASP A 182 -3.48 -34.84 1.21
CA ASP A 182 -4.03 -35.91 0.36
C ASP A 182 -5.46 -35.60 -0.10
N LYS A 183 -6.23 -34.81 0.67
CA LYS A 183 -7.53 -34.27 0.21
C LYS A 183 -7.36 -33.25 -0.91
N ARG A 184 -6.42 -32.31 -0.76
CA ARG A 184 -6.13 -31.31 -1.79
C ARG A 184 -5.59 -31.91 -3.08
N LYS A 185 -4.81 -32.99 -2.99
CA LYS A 185 -4.38 -33.74 -4.18
C LYS A 185 -5.57 -34.35 -4.89
N LYS A 186 -6.44 -35.05 -4.17
CA LYS A 186 -7.67 -35.63 -4.75
C LYS A 186 -8.62 -34.59 -5.34
N GLU A 187 -8.74 -33.41 -4.74
CA GLU A 187 -9.55 -32.31 -5.29
C GLU A 187 -8.91 -31.74 -6.57
N LYS A 188 -7.58 -31.55 -6.60
CA LYS A 188 -6.88 -31.14 -7.83
C LYS A 188 -6.92 -32.18 -8.94
N ASP A 189 -6.72 -33.46 -8.59
CA ASP A 189 -6.80 -34.58 -9.54
C ASP A 189 -8.24 -34.74 -10.07
N GLN A 190 -9.26 -34.27 -9.35
CA GLN A 190 -10.66 -34.24 -9.80
C GLN A 190 -10.99 -33.02 -10.67
N ASP A 191 -10.43 -31.86 -10.36
CA ASP A 191 -10.56 -30.66 -11.19
C ASP A 191 -9.83 -30.82 -12.55
N GLU A 192 -8.70 -31.56 -12.57
CA GLU A 192 -7.96 -31.88 -13.81
C GLU A 192 -8.65 -32.98 -14.65
N GLU A 193 -9.48 -33.84 -14.05
CA GLU A 193 -10.31 -34.84 -14.77
C GLU A 193 -11.63 -34.26 -15.34
N GLU A 194 -12.03 -33.04 -14.95
CA GLU A 194 -13.21 -32.33 -15.49
C GLU A 194 -12.88 -31.36 -16.65
N ASP A 195 -11.60 -31.14 -16.97
CA ASP A 195 -11.14 -30.28 -18.09
C ASP A 195 -10.64 -31.09 -19.32
N GLU A 196 -10.98 -32.38 -19.45
CA GLU A 196 -10.68 -33.23 -20.63
C GLU A 196 -11.87 -33.36 -21.63
N GLU A 197 -12.79 -32.40 -21.68
CA GLU A 197 -13.75 -32.29 -22.78
C GLU A 197 -13.92 -30.82 -23.22
N ASP A 198 -12.92 -30.26 -23.92
CA ASP A 198 -13.14 -29.30 -25.01
C ASP A 198 -11.83 -29.11 -25.84
N GLU A 199 -11.77 -29.90 -26.91
CA GLU A 199 -11.11 -29.71 -28.23
C GLU A 199 -9.84 -28.83 -28.37
N GLU A 200 -8.73 -29.54 -28.64
CA GLU A 200 -7.74 -29.37 -29.73
C GLU A 200 -7.37 -27.97 -30.27
N GLN A 201 -6.03 -27.76 -30.36
CA GLN A 201 -5.25 -26.71 -31.04
C GLN A 201 -4.97 -25.51 -30.13
N GLU A 202 -3.74 -25.27 -29.63
CA GLU A 202 -2.51 -25.06 -30.41
C GLU A 202 -1.29 -25.62 -29.64
N GLU A 203 -0.83 -26.82 -30.01
CA GLU A 203 0.55 -27.24 -29.79
C GLU A 203 1.39 -26.62 -30.90
N GLU A 204 2.18 -25.60 -30.57
CA GLU A 204 3.49 -25.26 -31.16
C GLU A 204 3.89 -23.87 -30.63
N GLU A 205 4.61 -23.84 -29.51
CA GLU A 205 5.69 -22.87 -29.16
C GLU A 205 6.07 -23.03 -27.65
N GLU A 206 6.35 -24.27 -27.20
CA GLU A 206 7.11 -24.53 -25.97
C GLU A 206 8.33 -25.42 -26.28
N GLU A 207 9.18 -24.95 -27.19
CA GLU A 207 10.57 -25.40 -27.26
C GLU A 207 11.47 -24.17 -27.32
N GLU A 208 11.73 -23.55 -26.15
CA GLU A 208 13.01 -22.95 -25.76
C GLU A 208 12.83 -22.23 -24.42
N GLU A 209 12.98 -22.98 -23.32
CA GLU A 209 13.70 -22.58 -22.09
C GLU A 209 13.61 -23.74 -21.08
N GLY A 210 14.00 -24.93 -21.54
CA GLY A 210 14.48 -25.97 -20.63
C GLY A 210 15.99 -25.76 -20.43
N GLU A 211 16.40 -25.44 -19.22
CA GLU A 211 17.57 -26.01 -18.51
C GLU A 211 17.89 -25.18 -17.26
N GLU A 212 17.25 -25.51 -16.13
CA GLU A 212 17.88 -25.63 -14.80
C GLU A 212 16.79 -25.88 -13.74
N GLU A 213 16.17 -27.06 -13.71
CA GLU A 213 15.67 -27.63 -12.43
C GLU A 213 15.33 -29.13 -12.47
N THR A 214 15.94 -29.93 -13.35
CA THR A 214 15.80 -31.40 -13.28
C THR A 214 16.87 -32.01 -12.39
N ALA A 215 16.68 -31.91 -11.06
CA ALA A 215 17.23 -32.89 -10.12
C ALA A 215 16.60 -32.78 -8.72
N ARG A 216 15.43 -33.39 -8.51
CA ARG A 216 15.10 -34.13 -7.25
C ARG A 216 13.77 -34.87 -7.35
N GLY A 217 13.88 -36.16 -7.66
CA GLY A 217 12.87 -37.17 -7.33
C GLY A 217 12.62 -37.31 -5.80
N PRO A 218 11.92 -38.36 -5.37
CA PRO A 218 10.97 -38.37 -4.25
C PRO A 218 11.62 -38.15 -2.88
N ARG A 219 11.83 -36.89 -2.46
CA ARG A 219 12.34 -36.53 -1.12
C ARG A 219 11.28 -35.96 -0.16
N LYS A 220 10.13 -35.47 -0.64
CA LYS A 220 9.14 -34.72 0.18
C LYS A 220 8.38 -35.51 1.25
N LYS A 221 8.50 -36.85 1.33
CA LYS A 221 7.72 -37.67 2.29
C LYS A 221 8.40 -37.86 3.65
N LEU A 222 9.72 -37.67 3.74
CA LEU A 222 10.49 -37.97 4.97
C LEU A 222 10.67 -36.79 5.92
N GLU A 223 10.41 -35.55 5.48
CA GLU A 223 10.63 -34.33 6.30
C GLU A 223 9.55 -34.10 7.36
N TYR A 224 8.33 -34.63 7.20
CA TYR A 224 7.23 -34.41 8.15
C TYR A 224 7.50 -34.96 9.56
N PHE A 225 8.25 -36.05 9.68
CA PHE A 225 8.52 -36.70 10.96
C PHE A 225 9.50 -35.92 11.85
N GLN A 226 10.18 -34.91 11.30
CA GLN A 226 11.17 -34.11 12.02
C GLN A 226 10.64 -32.74 12.44
N LEU A 227 9.41 -32.39 12.03
CA LEU A 227 8.81 -31.11 12.40
C LEU A 227 8.37 -31.11 13.86
N VAL A 228 8.78 -30.09 14.60
CA VAL A 228 8.50 -29.93 16.02
C VAL A 228 7.42 -28.89 16.27
N GLN A 229 6.65 -29.07 17.35
CA GLN A 229 5.72 -28.06 17.85
C GLN A 229 6.42 -27.26 18.95
N ARG A 230 6.40 -25.93 18.85
CA ARG A 230 7.04 -25.06 19.83
C ARG A 230 6.09 -24.80 21.01
N PRO A 231 6.61 -24.39 22.18
CA PRO A 231 5.78 -23.97 23.30
C PRO A 231 4.75 -22.89 22.92
N GLU A 232 5.11 -21.91 22.10
CA GLU A 232 4.15 -20.89 21.64
C GLU A 232 3.07 -21.41 20.70
N ASP A 233 3.23 -22.60 20.12
CA ASP A 233 2.27 -23.22 19.20
C ASP A 233 1.23 -24.06 19.94
N PHE A 234 1.26 -24.18 21.27
CA PHE A 234 0.17 -24.80 22.03
C PHE A 234 -1.04 -23.87 22.07
N LEU A 235 -2.25 -24.44 21.98
CA LEU A 235 -3.49 -23.66 21.86
C LEU A 235 -3.66 -22.70 23.04
N GLU A 236 -3.41 -23.16 24.27
CA GLU A 236 -3.53 -22.37 25.49
C GLU A 236 -2.54 -21.19 25.49
N ASN A 237 -1.33 -21.40 24.98
CA ASN A 237 -0.31 -20.36 24.89
C ASN A 237 -0.61 -19.37 23.77
N ALA A 238 -1.17 -19.82 22.65
CA ALA A 238 -1.63 -18.98 21.56
C ALA A 238 -2.79 -18.07 22.01
N GLU A 239 -3.79 -18.63 22.70
CA GLU A 239 -4.90 -17.90 23.29
C GLU A 239 -4.42 -16.85 24.28
N LYS A 240 -3.52 -17.24 25.20
CA LYS A 240 -2.92 -16.32 26.16
C LYS A 240 -2.18 -15.17 25.45
N ARG A 241 -1.41 -15.47 24.41
CA ARG A 241 -0.65 -14.46 23.65
C ARG A 241 -1.56 -13.49 22.90
N ILE A 242 -2.66 -13.98 22.33
CA ILE A 242 -3.67 -13.13 21.68
C ILE A 242 -4.39 -12.28 22.73
N GLY A 243 -4.68 -12.84 23.91
CA GLY A 243 -5.24 -12.10 25.05
C GLY A 243 -4.34 -10.92 25.46
N ILE A 244 -3.06 -11.19 25.72
CA ILE A 244 -2.07 -10.15 26.07
C ILE A 244 -2.00 -9.06 24.97
N TYR A 245 -2.04 -9.45 23.69
CA TYR A 245 -2.08 -8.48 22.59
C TYR A 245 -3.32 -7.59 22.66
N LYS A 246 -4.51 -8.16 22.95
CA LYS A 246 -5.76 -7.40 23.05
C LYS A 246 -5.78 -6.44 24.23
N ASP A 247 -5.15 -6.83 25.33
CA ASP A 247 -5.15 -6.02 26.56
C ASP A 247 -4.13 -4.88 26.51
N ILE A 248 -2.94 -5.13 25.95
CA ILE A 248 -1.81 -4.19 25.99
C ILE A 248 -1.64 -3.43 24.68
N MET A 249 -1.65 -4.14 23.55
CA MET A 249 -1.23 -3.58 22.26
C MET A 249 -2.40 -3.04 21.43
N LEU A 250 -3.57 -3.67 21.49
CA LEU A 250 -4.72 -3.27 20.69
C LEU A 250 -5.23 -1.85 21.04
N PRO A 251 -5.38 -1.44 22.32
CA PRO A 251 -5.93 -0.12 22.63
C PRO A 251 -5.06 1.04 22.12
N PRO A 252 -3.73 1.07 22.32
CA PRO A 252 -2.87 2.11 21.75
C PRO A 252 -2.86 2.12 20.23
N ILE A 253 -2.98 0.96 19.59
CA ILE A 253 -3.09 0.88 18.13
C ILE A 253 -4.43 1.47 17.68
N GLU A 254 -5.55 1.13 18.32
CA GLU A 254 -6.87 1.68 17.95
C GLU A 254 -6.91 3.20 18.09
N GLU A 255 -6.34 3.75 19.17
CA GLU A 255 -6.19 5.20 19.36
C GLU A 255 -5.36 5.83 18.22
N LEU A 256 -4.22 5.21 17.88
CA LEU A 256 -3.40 5.64 16.75
C LEU A 256 -4.20 5.60 15.43
N LEU A 257 -4.97 4.55 15.19
CA LEU A 257 -5.73 4.41 13.94
C LEU A 257 -6.90 5.40 13.85
N THR A 258 -7.50 5.80 14.97
CA THR A 258 -8.58 6.81 15.00
C THR A 258 -8.08 8.22 14.73
N ASP A 259 -6.85 8.54 15.12
CA ASP A 259 -6.25 9.87 14.91
C ASP A 259 -5.72 10.09 13.49
N GLN A 260 -5.55 9.01 12.72
CA GLN A 260 -4.94 9.05 11.39
C GLN A 260 -5.98 9.29 10.29
N ASP A 261 -5.58 10.05 9.28
CA ASP A 261 -6.38 10.29 8.07
C ASP A 261 -6.70 8.93 7.39
N CYS A 262 -7.99 8.63 7.18
CA CYS A 262 -8.45 7.36 6.58
C CYS A 262 -7.82 7.04 5.20
N ARG A 263 -7.23 8.03 4.53
CA ARG A 263 -6.50 7.87 3.25
C ARG A 263 -5.23 7.04 3.37
N TYR A 264 -4.69 6.94 4.59
CA TYR A 264 -3.41 6.30 4.90
C TYR A 264 -3.58 5.06 5.79
N LEU A 265 -4.82 4.64 6.03
CA LEU A 265 -5.17 3.44 6.78
C LEU A 265 -5.75 2.38 5.84
N ILE A 266 -5.13 1.20 5.81
CA ILE A 266 -5.60 0.05 5.04
C ILE A 266 -5.98 -1.07 6.01
N GLU A 267 -7.25 -1.45 6.02
CA GLU A 267 -7.71 -2.62 6.77
C GLU A 267 -7.76 -3.83 5.85
N VAL A 268 -7.10 -4.91 6.28
CA VAL A 268 -7.01 -6.15 5.51
C VAL A 268 -7.67 -7.27 6.28
N ASP A 269 -8.51 -8.04 5.60
CA ASP A 269 -9.03 -9.30 6.13
C ASP A 269 -7.92 -10.37 6.09
N GLY A 270 -7.46 -10.79 7.27
CA GLY A 270 -6.41 -11.79 7.42
C GLY A 270 -6.82 -13.19 6.94
N ASN A 271 -8.09 -13.41 6.57
CA ASN A 271 -8.57 -14.69 6.05
C ASN A 271 -8.37 -14.85 4.55
N GLN A 272 -8.09 -13.75 3.85
CA GLN A 272 -7.81 -13.77 2.43
C GLN A 272 -6.37 -14.23 2.17
N GLN A 273 -6.16 -14.98 1.09
CA GLN A 273 -4.80 -15.30 0.66
C GLN A 273 -4.06 -13.99 0.36
N PRO A 274 -2.76 -13.88 0.70
CA PRO A 274 -2.02 -12.64 0.51
C PRO A 274 -2.14 -12.10 -0.91
N ASP A 275 -2.17 -13.00 -1.92
CA ASP A 275 -2.27 -12.65 -3.33
C ASP A 275 -3.62 -12.00 -3.70
N ARG A 276 -4.71 -12.34 -3.00
CA ARG A 276 -6.01 -11.66 -3.16
C ARG A 276 -6.05 -10.28 -2.50
N VAL A 277 -5.34 -10.09 -1.38
CA VAL A 277 -5.14 -8.74 -0.80
C VAL A 277 -4.42 -7.85 -1.81
N PHE A 278 -3.51 -8.41 -2.61
CA PHE A 278 -2.85 -7.70 -3.71
C PHE A 278 -3.73 -7.50 -4.95
N GLU A 279 -4.63 -8.42 -5.30
CA GLU A 279 -5.56 -8.27 -6.44
C GLU A 279 -6.68 -7.27 -6.15
N VAL A 280 -7.22 -7.28 -4.94
CA VAL A 280 -8.12 -6.21 -4.47
C VAL A 280 -7.37 -4.88 -4.54
N ASN A 281 -6.07 -4.86 -4.17
CA ASN A 281 -5.18 -3.70 -4.23
C ASN A 281 -4.48 -3.43 -5.57
N LYS A 282 -4.70 -4.20 -6.64
CA LYS A 282 -4.33 -3.74 -8.00
C LYS A 282 -5.15 -2.51 -8.37
N ASN A 283 -6.33 -2.36 -7.75
CA ASN A 283 -7.12 -1.14 -7.81
C ASN A 283 -6.57 -0.04 -6.87
N TYR A 284 -5.95 -0.40 -5.73
CA TYR A 284 -5.51 0.55 -4.68
C TYR A 284 -4.00 0.90 -4.73
N THR A 285 -3.26 0.48 -5.76
CA THR A 285 -1.92 1.04 -6.06
C THR A 285 -1.97 2.47 -6.62
N CYS A 286 -3.13 3.11 -6.51
CA CYS A 286 -3.33 4.53 -6.65
C CYS A 286 -3.03 5.22 -5.31
N SER A 287 -1.82 5.78 -5.19
CA SER A 287 -1.61 6.93 -4.31
C SER A 287 -2.64 8.00 -4.72
N TYR A 288 -3.61 8.29 -3.84
CA TYR A 288 -4.85 9.07 -4.07
C TYR A 288 -6.05 8.35 -4.69
N CYS A 289 -6.54 7.28 -4.08
CA CYS A 289 -7.89 6.81 -4.40
C CYS A 289 -8.67 6.45 -3.13
N TYR A 290 -9.56 7.37 -2.73
CA TYR A 290 -10.80 7.01 -2.03
C TYR A 290 -11.48 5.92 -2.85
N PHE A 291 -11.63 4.72 -2.29
CA PHE A 291 -12.49 3.71 -2.87
C PHE A 291 -13.92 3.99 -2.49
N ASN A 292 -14.64 4.60 -3.42
CA ASN A 292 -16.00 4.16 -3.67
C ASN A 292 -15.91 3.04 -4.71
N GLU A 293 -16.70 1.98 -4.53
CA GLU A 293 -16.84 0.81 -5.43
C GLU A 293 -17.38 1.17 -6.85
N GLN A 294 -17.37 2.46 -7.23
CA GLN A 294 -18.02 3.02 -8.42
C GLN A 294 -17.07 3.83 -9.32
N ASP A 295 -15.74 3.76 -9.19
CA ASP A 295 -14.83 4.52 -10.09
C ASP A 295 -14.68 3.80 -11.45
N GLU A 296 -15.76 3.86 -12.27
CA GLU A 296 -15.83 3.37 -13.66
C GLU A 296 -14.67 3.87 -14.54
N LEU A 297 -14.07 5.02 -14.18
CA LEU A 297 -12.96 5.64 -14.89
C LEU A 297 -11.71 4.76 -14.94
N PHE A 298 -11.32 4.15 -13.82
CA PHE A 298 -10.14 3.28 -13.80
C PHE A 298 -10.41 1.92 -14.47
N ARG A 299 -11.65 1.41 -14.39
CA ARG A 299 -12.05 0.21 -15.13
C ARG A 299 -12.03 0.42 -16.64
N ALA A 300 -12.47 1.58 -17.11
CA ALA A 300 -12.43 1.93 -18.52
C ALA A 300 -10.99 2.13 -19.02
N LEU A 301 -10.09 2.62 -18.17
CA LEU A 301 -8.71 2.95 -18.52
C LEU A 301 -7.71 1.80 -18.36
N SER A 302 -8.01 0.80 -17.54
CA SER A 302 -7.15 -0.38 -17.39
C SER A 302 -7.05 -1.24 -18.65
N SER A 303 -8.02 -1.11 -19.56
CA SER A 303 -8.02 -1.76 -20.88
C SER A 303 -7.14 -1.03 -21.92
N TYR A 304 -6.68 0.19 -21.63
CA TYR A 304 -5.85 0.96 -22.56
C TYR A 304 -4.38 0.53 -22.47
N LYS A 305 -3.77 0.30 -23.63
CA LYS A 305 -2.35 -0.09 -23.76
C LYS A 305 -1.45 1.04 -23.27
N LEU A 306 -0.74 0.81 -22.15
CA LEU A 306 0.27 1.73 -21.64
C LEU A 306 1.45 1.83 -22.61
N MET A 307 2.04 3.02 -22.73
CA MET A 307 3.21 3.26 -23.59
C MET A 307 4.47 2.54 -23.12
N ALA A 308 4.61 2.29 -21.81
CA ALA A 308 5.71 1.50 -21.24
C ALA A 308 5.33 0.96 -19.84
N PRO A 309 5.92 -0.16 -19.36
CA PRO A 309 5.61 -0.77 -18.06
C PRO A 309 5.82 0.16 -16.85
N ARG A 310 6.69 1.18 -16.97
CA ARG A 310 6.97 2.15 -15.90
C ARG A 310 6.10 3.42 -15.97
N TYR A 311 5.38 3.64 -17.07
CA TYR A 311 4.51 4.82 -17.24
C TYR A 311 3.15 4.56 -16.59
N ARG A 312 2.97 5.05 -15.36
CA ARG A 312 1.69 5.01 -14.65
C ARG A 312 0.86 6.26 -14.93
N TRP A 313 -0.42 6.06 -15.21
CA TRP A 313 -1.38 7.15 -15.36
C TRP A 313 -1.68 7.75 -13.97
N ARG A 314 -1.45 9.05 -13.79
CA ARG A 314 -1.74 9.76 -12.52
C ARG A 314 -2.96 10.65 -12.66
N ARG A 315 -3.83 10.70 -11.65
CA ARG A 315 -5.02 11.58 -11.67
C ARG A 315 -4.56 13.05 -11.78
N SER A 316 -5.09 13.79 -12.75
CA SER A 316 -4.80 15.22 -12.85
C SER A 316 -5.53 16.00 -11.75
N ARG A 317 -5.09 17.23 -11.47
CA ARG A 317 -5.78 18.16 -10.56
C ARG A 317 -7.20 18.53 -11.03
N TRP A 318 -7.54 18.24 -12.28
CA TRP A 318 -8.88 18.45 -12.84
C TRP A 318 -9.87 17.35 -12.44
N GLY A 319 -9.39 16.21 -11.91
CA GLY A 319 -10.26 15.10 -11.52
C GLY A 319 -11.04 14.56 -12.71
N GLN A 320 -12.37 14.60 -12.63
CA GLN A 320 -13.29 14.27 -13.73
C GLN A 320 -13.78 15.51 -14.51
N VAL A 321 -13.37 16.72 -14.14
CA VAL A 321 -13.84 17.94 -14.82
C VAL A 321 -13.10 18.11 -16.15
N CYS A 322 -13.85 18.39 -17.22
CA CYS A 322 -13.30 18.65 -18.55
C CYS A 322 -12.49 19.98 -18.56
N PRO A 323 -11.17 19.97 -18.80
CA PRO A 323 -10.35 21.18 -18.86
C PRO A 323 -10.76 22.12 -20.01
N VAL A 324 -11.25 21.57 -21.11
CA VAL A 324 -11.70 22.34 -22.28
C VAL A 324 -12.97 23.12 -21.96
N ALA A 325 -13.97 22.46 -21.38
CA ALA A 325 -15.21 23.10 -20.94
C ALA A 325 -14.94 24.12 -19.84
N LEU A 326 -14.05 23.79 -18.90
CA LEU A 326 -13.68 24.68 -17.80
C LEU A 326 -13.06 25.99 -18.32
N LYS A 327 -12.23 25.90 -19.37
CA LYS A 327 -11.67 27.09 -20.02
C LYS A 327 -12.74 27.94 -20.73
N GLU A 328 -13.76 27.30 -21.28
CA GLU A 328 -14.90 27.96 -21.93
C GLU A 328 -15.88 28.56 -20.89
N GLY A 329 -15.71 28.26 -19.60
CA GLY A 329 -16.48 28.82 -18.48
C GLY A 329 -17.41 27.82 -17.79
N ASP A 330 -17.51 26.59 -18.29
CA ASP A 330 -18.47 25.59 -17.86
C ASP A 330 -17.83 24.47 -17.04
N ILE A 331 -18.45 24.10 -15.91
CA ILE A 331 -18.07 22.88 -15.18
C ILE A 331 -18.86 21.71 -15.74
N VAL A 332 -18.26 21.00 -16.69
CA VAL A 332 -18.83 19.76 -17.25
C VAL A 332 -17.98 18.57 -16.81
N MET A 333 -18.64 17.54 -16.29
CA MET A 333 -17.99 16.26 -15.98
C MET A 333 -17.67 15.52 -17.28
N GLY A 334 -16.44 15.06 -17.41
CA GLY A 334 -15.97 14.30 -18.54
C GLY A 334 -16.47 12.85 -18.52
N ASN A 335 -16.55 12.25 -19.70
CA ASN A 335 -16.85 10.83 -19.87
C ASN A 335 -15.52 10.04 -19.91
N PRO A 336 -15.37 8.96 -19.11
CA PRO A 336 -14.23 8.04 -19.17
C PRO A 336 -13.83 7.57 -20.57
N GLU A 337 -14.78 7.44 -21.49
CA GLU A 337 -14.52 7.05 -22.89
C GLU A 337 -13.64 8.07 -23.65
N PHE A 338 -13.67 9.34 -23.25
CA PHE A 338 -12.87 10.42 -23.87
C PHE A 338 -11.68 10.83 -22.99
N ALA A 339 -11.14 9.88 -22.22
CA ALA A 339 -9.99 10.11 -21.38
C ALA A 339 -8.69 10.11 -22.20
N VAL A 340 -7.76 11.00 -21.83
CA VAL A 340 -6.48 11.17 -22.52
C VAL A 340 -5.34 11.36 -21.53
N SER A 341 -4.19 10.77 -21.83
CA SER A 341 -2.96 10.98 -21.08
C SER A 341 -2.14 12.12 -21.68
N PHE A 342 -1.73 13.07 -20.85
CA PHE A 342 -0.76 14.09 -21.23
C PHE A 342 0.23 14.31 -20.07
N LEU A 343 1.54 14.21 -20.35
CA LEU A 343 2.62 14.33 -19.36
C LEU A 343 2.41 13.44 -18.11
N GLY A 344 1.98 12.19 -18.32
CA GLY A 344 1.72 11.22 -17.25
C GLY A 344 0.51 11.54 -16.37
N LYS A 345 -0.32 12.53 -16.74
CA LYS A 345 -1.57 12.88 -16.06
C LYS A 345 -2.79 12.52 -16.91
N MET A 346 -3.86 12.07 -16.26
CA MET A 346 -5.14 11.72 -16.88
C MET A 346 -6.06 12.93 -16.93
N TYR A 347 -6.62 13.19 -18.10
CA TYR A 347 -7.63 14.22 -18.31
C TYR A 347 -8.88 13.55 -18.88
N VAL A 348 -10.04 13.85 -18.32
CA VAL A 348 -11.32 13.32 -18.77
C VAL A 348 -12.07 14.43 -19.50
N LEU A 349 -12.55 14.15 -20.71
CA LEU A 349 -13.17 15.17 -21.57
C LEU A 349 -14.65 14.89 -21.76
N SER A 350 -15.43 15.95 -21.93
CA SER A 350 -16.89 15.87 -22.00
C SER A 350 -17.41 15.36 -23.34
N SER A 351 -16.62 15.49 -24.42
CA SER A 351 -17.01 15.09 -25.77
C SER A 351 -15.82 14.76 -26.66
N GLN A 352 -16.08 14.08 -27.78
CA GLN A 352 -15.08 13.83 -28.82
C GLN A 352 -14.49 15.12 -29.42
N GLU A 353 -15.27 16.21 -29.43
CA GLU A 353 -14.79 17.51 -29.89
C GLU A 353 -13.81 18.13 -28.90
N ALA A 354 -14.10 18.05 -27.60
CA ALA A 354 -13.19 18.46 -26.55
C ALA A 354 -11.89 17.64 -26.59
N LEU A 355 -11.98 16.34 -26.86
CA LEU A 355 -10.82 15.47 -27.08
C LEU A 355 -9.95 15.93 -28.24
N LYS A 356 -10.54 16.20 -29.41
CA LYS A 356 -9.78 16.71 -30.56
C LYS A 356 -9.12 18.05 -30.27
N LYS A 357 -9.83 19.00 -29.64
CA LYS A 357 -9.28 20.30 -29.23
C LYS A 357 -8.10 20.13 -28.27
N PHE A 358 -8.24 19.26 -27.28
CA PHE A 358 -7.19 18.99 -26.28
C PHE A 358 -5.97 18.30 -26.89
N MET A 359 -6.18 17.33 -27.80
CA MET A 359 -5.08 16.64 -28.49
C MET A 359 -4.31 17.55 -29.45
N LEU A 360 -4.98 18.51 -30.09
CA LEU A 360 -4.35 19.47 -30.99
C LEU A 360 -3.38 20.40 -30.23
N ASN A 361 -3.80 20.93 -29.08
CA ASN A 361 -2.94 21.75 -28.24
C ASN A 361 -3.46 21.76 -26.79
N PRO A 362 -2.89 20.94 -25.89
CA PRO A 362 -3.40 20.82 -24.52
C PRO A 362 -2.97 21.99 -23.62
N ARG A 363 -1.83 22.63 -23.89
CA ARG A 363 -1.22 23.67 -23.05
C ARG A 363 -2.17 24.83 -22.70
N PRO A 364 -2.96 25.39 -23.64
CA PRO A 364 -3.85 26.51 -23.35
C PRO A 364 -4.97 26.18 -22.35
N TYR A 365 -5.30 24.91 -22.13
CA TYR A 365 -6.35 24.47 -21.19
C TYR A 365 -5.79 24.16 -19.79
N LEU A 366 -4.46 24.10 -19.67
CA LEU A 366 -3.76 23.67 -18.45
C LEU A 366 -3.00 24.80 -17.75
N LEU A 367 -2.77 25.94 -18.44
CA LEU A 367 -1.98 27.07 -17.94
C LEU A 367 -2.85 28.17 -17.30
N PRO A 368 -2.39 28.84 -16.23
CA PRO A 368 -3.07 29.98 -15.61
C PRO A 368 -3.03 31.27 -16.47
N PRO A 369 -3.91 32.27 -16.24
CA PRO A 369 -4.88 32.38 -15.15
C PRO A 369 -6.08 31.45 -15.38
N MET A 370 -6.22 30.45 -14.50
CA MET A 370 -7.32 29.51 -14.58
C MET A 370 -8.60 30.23 -14.18
N PRO A 371 -9.74 30.00 -14.89
CA PRO A 371 -11.02 30.42 -14.36
C PRO A 371 -11.22 29.72 -13.02
N VAL A 372 -11.38 30.53 -11.96
CA VAL A 372 -11.76 30.03 -10.63
C VAL A 372 -13.10 29.32 -10.79
N SER A 373 -13.24 28.13 -10.21
CA SER A 373 -14.51 27.38 -10.25
C SER A 373 -15.68 28.34 -9.98
N PRO A 374 -16.67 28.48 -10.89
CA PRO A 374 -17.75 29.43 -10.72
C PRO A 374 -18.37 29.30 -9.33
N CYS A 375 -18.30 30.39 -8.56
CA CYS A 375 -18.85 30.44 -7.22
C CYS A 375 -20.39 30.36 -7.33
N LYS A 376 -20.98 29.25 -6.91
CA LYS A 376 -22.43 29.09 -6.83
C LYS A 376 -22.92 29.69 -5.52
N VAL A 377 -23.65 30.80 -5.60
CA VAL A 377 -24.19 31.50 -4.44
C VAL A 377 -25.67 31.19 -4.30
N PHE A 378 -26.07 30.66 -3.14
CA PHE A 378 -27.48 30.39 -2.83
C PHE A 378 -28.00 31.41 -1.79
N VAL A 379 -29.06 32.13 -2.13
CA VAL A 379 -29.65 33.18 -1.28
C VAL A 379 -30.97 32.69 -0.69
N PHE A 380 -30.99 32.40 0.62
CA PHE A 380 -32.19 31.91 1.34
C PHE A 380 -32.78 32.95 2.30
N GLY A 381 -34.04 32.77 2.72
CA GLY A 381 -34.77 33.72 3.57
C GLY A 381 -36.30 33.63 3.43
N PRO A 382 -37.09 34.33 4.26
CA PRO A 382 -38.55 34.32 4.21
C PRO A 382 -39.11 35.03 2.95
N PRO A 383 -40.39 34.86 2.57
CA PRO A 383 -41.01 35.64 1.49
C PRO A 383 -40.88 37.15 1.76
N PHE A 384 -40.69 37.95 0.71
CA PHE A 384 -40.48 39.42 0.75
C PHE A 384 -39.16 39.93 1.36
N SER A 385 -38.21 39.06 1.73
CA SER A 385 -36.89 39.46 2.26
C SER A 385 -35.90 40.06 1.24
N GLY A 386 -36.34 40.32 0.01
CA GLY A 386 -35.48 40.93 -1.03
C GLY A 386 -34.44 39.98 -1.66
N ARG A 387 -34.60 38.66 -1.49
CA ARG A 387 -33.67 37.63 -2.01
C ARG A 387 -33.40 37.77 -3.51
N THR A 388 -34.44 37.95 -4.32
CA THR A 388 -34.32 38.13 -5.77
C THR A 388 -33.49 39.35 -6.11
N THR A 389 -33.68 40.45 -5.37
CA THR A 389 -32.91 41.69 -5.56
C THR A 389 -31.44 41.49 -5.21
N ILE A 390 -31.14 40.79 -4.12
CA ILE A 390 -29.78 40.48 -3.67
C ILE A 390 -29.08 39.54 -4.67
N SER A 391 -29.75 38.48 -5.13
CA SER A 391 -29.21 37.58 -6.16
C SER A 391 -28.86 38.34 -7.44
N ASN A 392 -29.75 39.23 -7.91
CA ASN A 392 -29.50 40.05 -9.09
C ASN A 392 -28.32 41.01 -8.93
N VAL A 393 -28.17 41.63 -7.75
CA VAL A 393 -27.04 42.54 -7.45
C VAL A 393 -25.71 41.77 -7.36
N ILE A 394 -25.72 40.58 -6.75
CA ILE A 394 -24.54 39.71 -6.68
C ILE A 394 -24.12 39.28 -8.09
N ALA A 395 -25.07 38.80 -8.90
CA ALA A 395 -24.80 38.40 -10.27
C ALA A 395 -24.26 39.55 -11.13
N HIS A 396 -24.85 40.75 -11.02
CA HIS A 396 -24.36 41.93 -11.75
C HIS A 396 -22.93 42.32 -11.34
N ASN A 397 -22.62 42.32 -10.04
CA ASN A 397 -21.31 42.75 -9.55
C ASN A 397 -20.18 41.77 -9.86
N TYR A 398 -20.49 40.47 -9.92
CA TYR A 398 -19.50 39.40 -10.13
C TYR A 398 -19.58 38.77 -11.52
N ARG A 399 -20.35 39.35 -12.46
CA ARG A 399 -20.60 38.80 -13.80
C ARG A 399 -21.13 37.36 -13.77
N GLY A 400 -21.97 37.05 -12.80
CA GLY A 400 -22.67 35.77 -12.68
C GLY A 400 -24.01 35.76 -13.41
N GLU A 401 -24.55 34.57 -13.65
CA GLU A 401 -25.92 34.35 -14.12
C GLU A 401 -26.83 33.98 -12.94
N VAL A 402 -28.08 34.48 -12.93
CA VAL A 402 -29.06 34.29 -11.83
C VAL A 402 -30.01 33.15 -12.14
#